data_AF-A0A3D5PVY5-F1
#
_entry.id   AF-A0A3D5PVY5-F1
#
_cell.length_a   1.000
_cell.length_b   1.000
_cell.length_c   1.000
_cell.angle_alpha   90.00
_cell.angle_beta   90.00
_cell.angle_gamma   90.00
#
_symmetry.space_group_name_H-M   'P 1'
#
loop_
_entity.id
_entity.type
_entity.pdbx_description
1 polymer ?
#
loop_
_entity_poly.entity_id
_entity_poly.type
_entity_poly.pdbx_seq_one_letter_code
_entity_poly.pdbx_strand_id
1 'polypeptide(L)' 'MENWKNRISIAITTDEEGLTLHSDGTRKETKALLTAALCSLQGIPEDHVQDVDAFLSVLARSYREDGR' A
#
# COMPACT_ATOMS: atom_id res chain seq x y z
N MET A 1 -6.04 17.60 20.57
CA MET A 1 -7.04 17.52 19.49
C MET A 1 -6.49 16.60 18.43
N GLU A 2 -7.05 15.41 18.33
CA GLU A 2 -6.62 14.37 17.40
C GLU A 2 -7.00 14.80 15.97
N ASN A 3 -6.02 14.89 15.08
CA ASN A 3 -6.19 15.52 13.76
C ASN A 3 -6.75 14.50 12.76
N TRP A 4 -8.04 14.19 12.86
CA TRP A 4 -8.72 13.15 12.07
C TRP A 4 -8.75 13.40 10.55
N LYS A 5 -8.34 14.58 10.08
CA LYS A 5 -8.34 14.92 8.65
C LYS A 5 -7.32 14.12 7.82
N ASN A 6 -6.30 13.54 8.45
CA ASN A 6 -5.24 12.79 7.77
C ASN A 6 -5.27 11.28 8.04
N ARG A 7 -6.31 10.78 8.73
CA ARG A 7 -6.39 9.36 9.07
C ARG A 7 -6.73 8.52 7.85
N ILE A 8 -5.78 7.73 7.37
CA ILE A 8 -5.97 6.83 6.23
C ILE A 8 -6.17 5.42 6.79
N SER A 9 -7.38 4.88 6.64
CA SER A 9 -7.71 3.49 7.00
C SER A 9 -7.61 2.62 5.76
N ILE A 10 -6.84 1.52 5.83
CA ILE A 10 -6.61 0.64 4.70
C ILE A 10 -6.80 -0.81 5.13
N ALA A 11 -7.79 -1.47 4.53
CA ALA A 11 -7.99 -2.90 4.68
C ALA A 11 -7.47 -3.59 3.42
N ILE A 12 -6.53 -4.51 3.59
CA ILE A 12 -6.05 -5.42 2.54
C ILE A 12 -6.67 -6.78 2.82
N THR A 13 -7.68 -7.16 2.05
CA THR A 13 -8.31 -8.47 2.15
C THR A 13 -7.70 -9.38 1.09
N THR A 14 -7.01 -10.44 1.52
CA THR A 14 -6.69 -11.58 0.63
C THR A 14 -7.63 -12.74 0.96
N ASP A 15 -7.75 -13.70 0.04
CA ASP A 15 -8.77 -14.74 0.06
C ASP A 15 -8.67 -15.69 1.29
N GLU A 16 -7.55 -15.68 2.01
CA GLU A 16 -7.31 -16.56 3.17
C GLU A 16 -6.97 -15.80 4.48
N GLU A 17 -6.41 -14.58 4.44
CA GLU A 17 -6.14 -13.76 5.63
C GLU A 17 -6.28 -12.25 5.34
N GLY A 18 -7.28 -11.61 5.95
CA GLY A 18 -7.44 -10.15 5.85
C GLY A 18 -6.48 -9.40 6.76
N LEU A 19 -5.63 -8.54 6.20
CA LEU A 19 -4.77 -7.61 6.93
C LEU A 19 -5.44 -6.23 6.99
N THR A 20 -5.88 -5.81 8.18
CA THR A 20 -6.38 -4.44 8.39
C THR A 20 -5.29 -3.57 9.01
N LEU A 21 -4.88 -2.51 8.31
CA LEU A 21 -3.87 -1.55 8.77
C LEU A 21 -4.49 -0.16 8.98
N HIS A 22 -4.27 0.40 10.17
CA HIS A 22 -4.64 1.77 10.50
C HIS A 22 -3.39 2.65 10.52
N SER A 23 -3.42 3.78 9.81
CA SER A 23 -2.31 4.73 9.79
C SER A 23 -2.81 6.16 10.00
N ASP A 24 -2.24 6.84 10.99
CA ASP A 24 -2.38 8.29 11.20
C ASP A 24 -1.24 9.09 10.52
N GLY A 25 -0.42 8.41 9.71
CA GLY A 25 0.71 8.99 8.99
C GLY A 25 0.32 9.74 7.73
N THR A 26 1.30 10.35 7.07
CA THR A 26 1.11 10.96 5.75
C THR A 26 0.84 9.90 4.69
N ARG A 27 0.18 10.27 3.59
CA ARG A 27 -0.05 9.38 2.45
C ARG A 27 1.21 8.67 1.96
N LYS A 28 2.37 9.35 2.00
CA LYS A 28 3.66 8.79 1.59
C LYS A 28 4.11 7.68 2.56
N GLU A 29 4.06 7.95 3.86
CA GLU A 29 4.42 6.99 4.91
C GLU A 29 3.46 5.80 4.91
N THR A 30 2.15 6.05 4.80
CA THR A 30 1.15 4.99 4.71
C THR A 30 1.36 4.13 3.47
N LYS A 31 1.65 4.71 2.29
CA LYS A 31 1.96 3.93 1.07
C LYS A 31 3.17 3.02 1.30
N ALA A 32 4.26 3.54 1.86
CA ALA A 32 5.46 2.75 2.13
C ALA A 32 5.19 1.57 3.07
N LEU A 33 4.41 1.81 4.14
CA LEU A 33 4.00 0.77 5.08
C LEU A 33 3.17 -0.33 4.42
N LEU A 34 2.23 0.04 3.53
CA LEU A 34 1.43 -0.94 2.79
C LEU A 34 2.27 -1.78 1.85
N THR A 35 3.18 -1.14 1.10
CA THR A 35 4.04 -1.85 0.15
C THR A 35 4.92 -2.85 0.90
N ALA A 36 5.48 -2.47 2.05
CA ALA A 36 6.25 -3.37 2.90
C ALA A 36 5.39 -4.53 3.46
N ALA A 37 4.17 -4.25 3.92
CA ALA A 37 3.25 -5.27 4.42
C ALA A 37 2.85 -6.27 3.32
N LEU A 38 2.55 -5.78 2.11
CA LEU A 38 2.27 -6.63 0.94
C LEU A 38 3.48 -7.50 0.59
N CYS A 39 4.69 -6.95 0.61
CA CYS A 39 5.90 -7.72 0.37
C CYS A 39 6.03 -8.86 1.39
N SER A 40 5.84 -8.55 2.68
CA SER A 40 5.88 -9.55 3.75
C SER A 40 4.85 -10.66 3.57
N LEU A 41 3.59 -10.32 3.25
CA LEU A 41 2.53 -11.29 2.99
C LEU A 41 2.82 -12.20 1.79
N GLN A 42 3.54 -11.70 0.80
CA GLN A 42 3.88 -12.43 -0.43
C GLN A 42 5.27 -13.10 -0.37
N GLY A 43 5.96 -13.05 0.79
CA GLY A 43 7.30 -13.60 0.94
C GLY A 43 8.36 -12.88 0.09
N ILE A 44 8.12 -11.62 -0.29
CA ILE A 44 9.06 -10.79 -1.04
C ILE A 44 10.08 -10.19 -0.07
N PRO A 45 11.40 -10.33 -0.34
CA PRO A 45 12.46 -9.74 0.48
C PRO A 45 12.33 -8.22 0.65
N GLU A 46 12.74 -7.70 1.81
CA GLU A 46 12.60 -6.28 2.17
C GLU A 46 13.38 -5.32 1.25
N ASP A 47 14.48 -5.78 0.66
CA ASP A 47 15.29 -5.02 -0.31
C ASP A 47 14.54 -4.76 -1.63
N HIS A 48 13.50 -5.53 -1.93
CA HIS A 48 12.66 -5.36 -3.11
C HIS A 48 11.44 -4.44 -2.89
N VAL A 49 11.23 -3.90 -1.69
CA VAL A 49 10.06 -3.05 -1.40
C VAL A 49 10.01 -1.82 -2.33
N GLN A 50 11.15 -1.22 -2.67
CA GLN A 50 11.20 -0.09 -3.59
C GLN A 50 10.85 -0.49 -5.03
N ASP A 51 11.29 -1.67 -5.47
CA ASP A 51 10.98 -2.19 -6.81
C ASP A 51 9.49 -2.47 -6.94
N VAL A 52 8.87 -3.06 -5.92
CA VAL A 52 7.43 -3.30 -5.86
C VAL A 52 6.66 -1.98 -5.86
N ASP A 53 7.11 -0.97 -5.10
CA ASP A 53 6.48 0.36 -5.11
C ASP A 53 6.50 1.01 -6.51
N ALA A 54 7.64 0.92 -7.20
CA ALA A 54 7.81 1.44 -8.55
C ALA A 54 6.91 0.69 -9.54
N PHE A 55 6.90 -0.64 -9.48
CA PHE A 55 6.05 -1.50 -10.32
C PHE A 55 4.57 -1.16 -10.14
N LEU A 56 4.08 -1.11 -8.91
CA LEU A 56 2.68 -0.76 -8.60
C LEU A 56 2.32 0.64 -9.10
N SER A 57 3.26 1.58 -9.05
CA SER A 57 3.06 2.95 -9.54
C SER A 57 2.91 2.99 -11.07
N VAL A 58 3.71 2.20 -11.81
CA VAL A 58 3.59 2.04 -13.26
C VAL A 58 2.28 1.34 -13.63
N LEU A 59 1.95 0.25 -12.95
CA LEU A 59 0.72 -0.51 -13.19
C LEU A 59 -0.53 0.34 -12.97
N ALA A 60 -0.57 1.10 -11.87
CA ALA A 60 -1.68 2.02 -11.59
C ALA A 60 -1.82 3.13 -12.64
N ARG A 61 -0.73 3.55 -13.26
CA ARG A 61 -0.76 4.50 -14.38
C ARG A 61 -1.34 3.85 -15.64
N SER A 62 -0.89 2.65 -16.00
CA SER A 62 -1.43 1.90 -17.14
C SER A 62 -2.95 1.74 -17.04
N TYR A 63 -3.46 1.31 -15.88
CA TYR A 63 -4.91 1.14 -15.70
C TYR A 63 -5.72 2.44 -15.85
N ARG A 64 -5.15 3.60 -15.51
CA ARG A 64 -5.82 4.89 -15.74
C ARG A 64 -5.80 5.30 -17.21
N GLU A 65 -4.80 4.88 -17.95
CA GLU A 65 -4.65 5.16 -19.37
C GLU A 65 -5.54 4.21 -20.20
N ASP A 66 -5.62 2.92 -19.83
CA ASP A 66 -6.48 1.92 -20.49
C ASP A 66 -7.97 2.11 -20.21
N GLY A 67 -8.33 2.70 -19.06
CA GLY A 67 -9.72 2.98 -18.68
C GLY A 67 -10.32 4.25 -19.30
N ARG A 68 -9.61 4.90 -20.24
CA ARG A 68 -9.95 6.20 -20.82
C ARG A 68 -10.19 6.09 -22.32
#